data_AF-A0A5D3BL93-F1
#
_entry.id   AF-A0A5D3BL93-F1
#
_cell.length_a   1.000
_cell.length_b   1.000
_cell.length_c   1.000
_cell.angle_alpha   90.00
_cell.angle_beta   90.00
_cell.angle_gamma   90.00
#
_symmetry.space_group_name_H-M   'P 1'
#
loop_
_entity.id
_entity.type
_entity.pdbx_description
1 polymer ?
#
loop_
_entity_poly.entity_id
_entity_poly.type
_entity_poly.pdbx_seq_one_letter_code
_entity_poly.pdbx_strand_id
1 'polypeptide(L)' 'MEVSKAAKMFVQWKKWRDATVPKGYIAESEVEDELKAKKIFLQGMSIKQLPVMIVIANRHFHSKDQLQFKS' A
#
# COMPACT_ATOMS: atom_id res chain seq x y z
N MET A 1 7.73 26.18 -7.32
CA MET A 1 8.01 24.73 -7.25
C MET A 1 9.33 24.58 -6.51
N GLU A 2 9.34 23.98 -5.33
CA GLU A 2 10.53 23.94 -4.46
C GLU A 2 11.42 22.76 -4.82
N VAL A 3 12.42 22.98 -5.69
CA VAL A 3 13.32 21.92 -6.20
C VAL A 3 14.01 21.17 -5.05
N SER A 4 14.48 21.88 -4.03
CA SER A 4 15.13 21.28 -2.86
C SER A 4 14.19 20.35 -2.09
N LYS A 5 12.90 20.72 -1.97
CA LYS A 5 11.88 19.89 -1.34
C LYS A 5 11.60 18.64 -2.17
N ALA A 6 11.47 18.80 -3.49
CA ALA A 6 11.26 17.67 -4.41
C ALA A 6 12.42 16.67 -4.36
N ALA A 7 13.67 17.15 -4.41
CA ALA A 7 14.86 16.33 -4.30
C ALA A 7 14.89 15.54 -2.97
N LYS A 8 14.57 16.21 -1.85
CA LYS A 8 14.49 15.55 -0.54
C LYS A 8 13.43 14.45 -0.50
N MET A 9 12.22 14.72 -1.02
CA MET A 9 11.14 13.73 -1.07
C MET A 9 11.49 12.55 -1.97
N PHE A 10 12.14 12.79 -3.11
CA PHE A 10 12.59 11.73 -4.01
C PHE A 10 13.61 10.81 -3.34
N VAL A 11 14.62 11.37 -2.66
CA VAL A 11 15.61 10.57 -1.92
C VAL A 11 14.96 9.73 -0.81
N GLN A 12 13.98 10.29 -0.09
CA GLN A 12 13.23 9.55 0.93
C GLN A 12 12.42 8.40 0.31
N TRP A 13 11.69 8.68 -0.77
CA TRP A 13 10.92 7.67 -1.50
C TRP A 13 11.82 6.54 -2.02
N LYS A 14 12.98 6.87 -2.59
CA LYS A 14 13.94 5.88 -3.11
C LYS A 14 14.46 4.96 -2.01
N LYS A 15 14.89 5.52 -0.88
CA LYS A 15 15.33 4.74 0.29
C LYS A 15 14.25 3.78 0.80
N TRP A 16 13.00 4.26 0.88
CA TRP A 16 11.88 3.43 1.27
C TRP A 16 11.59 2.32 0.25
N ARG A 17 11.58 2.63 -1.05
CA ARG A 17 11.37 1.64 -2.12
C ARG A 17 12.45 0.56 -2.12
N ASP A 18 13.72 0.94 -1.94
CA ASP A 18 14.83 -0.02 -1.91
C ASP A 18 14.72 -0.98 -0.71
N ALA A 19 14.26 -0.47 0.44
CA ALA A 19 14.07 -1.28 1.64
C ALA A 19 12.81 -2.19 1.56
N THR A 20 11.75 -1.75 0.91
CA THR A 20 10.43 -2.43 0.93
C THR A 20 10.13 -3.26 -0.30
N VAL A 21 10.75 -2.94 -1.45
CA VAL A 21 10.53 -3.61 -2.73
C VAL A 21 11.88 -3.88 -3.39
N PRO A 22 12.76 -4.71 -2.77
CA PRO A 22 14.12 -4.91 -3.24
C PRO A 22 14.21 -5.54 -4.64
N LYS A 23 13.18 -6.30 -5.05
CA LYS A 23 13.08 -6.88 -6.40
C LYS A 23 12.53 -5.89 -7.45
N GLY A 24 12.18 -4.66 -7.05
CA GLY A 24 11.53 -3.65 -7.90
C GLY A 24 10.02 -3.84 -8.08
N TYR A 25 9.50 -5.04 -7.81
CA TYR A 25 8.06 -5.36 -7.80
C TYR A 25 7.70 -6.21 -6.58
N ILE A 26 6.40 -6.29 -6.30
CA ILE A 26 5.80 -7.20 -5.30
C ILE A 26 4.94 -8.17 -6.11
N ALA A 27 5.24 -9.47 -6.04
CA ALA A 27 4.43 -10.46 -6.73
C ALA A 27 3.06 -10.61 -6.04
N GLU A 28 2.00 -10.86 -6.80
CA GLU A 28 0.67 -11.10 -6.20
C GLU A 28 0.68 -12.28 -5.22
N SER A 29 1.49 -13.31 -5.51
CA SER A 29 1.70 -14.45 -4.63
C SER A 29 2.35 -14.07 -3.28
N GLU A 30 3.07 -12.95 -3.18
CA GLU A 30 3.65 -12.45 -1.93
C GLU A 30 2.62 -11.74 -1.05
N VAL A 31 1.45 -11.37 -1.60
CA VAL A 31 0.40 -10.58 -0.93
C VAL A 31 -1.00 -11.16 -1.12
N GLU A 32 -1.11 -12.45 -1.41
CA GLU A 32 -2.37 -13.11 -1.76
C GLU A 32 -3.45 -12.92 -0.69
N ASP A 33 -3.10 -13.09 0.58
CA ASP A 33 -4.03 -12.95 1.71
C ASP A 33 -4.51 -11.49 1.89
N GLU A 34 -3.62 -10.52 1.66
CA GLU A 34 -3.93 -9.10 1.70
C GLU A 34 -4.89 -8.69 0.58
N LEU A 35 -4.72 -9.28 -0.63
CA LEU A 35 -5.62 -9.10 -1.76
C LEU A 35 -6.98 -9.78 -1.50
N LYS A 36 -6.99 -11.02 -0.99
CA LYS A 36 -8.20 -11.78 -0.66
C LYS A 36 -9.06 -11.08 0.40
N ALA A 37 -8.44 -10.39 1.35
CA ALA A 37 -9.17 -9.64 2.39
C ALA A 37 -10.08 -8.55 1.82
N LYS A 38 -9.82 -8.07 0.58
CA LYS A 38 -10.66 -7.08 -0.13
C LYS A 38 -11.06 -5.92 0.80
N LYS A 39 -10.05 -5.34 1.45
CA LYS A 39 -10.19 -4.30 2.47
C LYS A 39 -9.81 -2.91 1.99
N ILE A 40 -9.25 -2.77 0.78
CA ILE A 40 -8.87 -1.49 0.16
C ILE A 40 -9.39 -1.46 -1.28
N PHE A 41 -10.03 -0.36 -1.68
CA PHE A 41 -10.55 -0.15 -3.04
C PHE A 41 -10.24 1.26 -3.53
N LEU A 42 -9.97 1.41 -4.82
CA LEU A 42 -9.90 2.71 -5.49
C LEU A 42 -11.23 2.97 -6.21
N GLN A 43 -12.00 3.95 -5.78
CA GLN A 43 -13.40 4.14 -6.21
C GLN A 43 -13.59 5.32 -7.18
N GLY A 44 -12.53 5.77 -7.85
CA GLY A 44 -12.57 6.89 -8.80
C GLY A 44 -12.15 8.22 -8.17
N MET A 45 -12.70 9.32 -8.69
CA MET A 45 -12.25 10.69 -8.35
C MET A 45 -13.28 11.42 -7.48
N SER A 46 -12.80 12.19 -6.51
CA SER A 46 -13.63 13.11 -5.73
C SER A 46 -14.05 14.32 -6.54
N ILE A 47 -14.95 15.14 -5.99
CA ILE A 47 -15.39 16.42 -6.59
C ILE A 47 -14.19 17.33 -6.93
N LYS A 48 -13.10 17.24 -6.15
CA LYS A 48 -11.86 18.00 -6.37
C LYS A 48 -10.87 17.29 -7.31
N GLN A 49 -11.29 16.27 -8.04
CA GLN A 49 -10.44 15.47 -8.94
C GLN A 49 -9.24 14.84 -8.22
N LEU A 50 -9.45 14.37 -6.98
CA LEU A 50 -8.45 13.58 -6.24
C LEU A 50 -8.90 12.12 -6.18
N PRO A 51 -8.01 11.13 -6.41
CA PRO A 51 -8.36 9.72 -6.28
C PRO A 51 -8.90 9.37 -4.90
N VAL A 52 -9.99 8.59 -4.84
CA VAL A 52 -10.66 8.18 -3.61
C VAL A 52 -10.33 6.73 -3.31
N MET A 53 -9.68 6.50 -2.16
CA MET A 53 -9.43 5.18 -1.62
C MET A 53 -10.42 4.89 -0.49
N ILE A 54 -11.17 3.79 -0.60
CA ILE A 54 -12.02 3.25 0.47
C ILE A 54 -11.23 2.19 1.22
N VAL A 55 -11.23 2.29 2.56
CA VAL A 55 -10.66 1.28 3.45
C VAL A 55 -11.77 0.70 4.33
N ILE A 56 -11.97 -0.60 4.23
CA ILE A 56 -12.93 -1.36 5.03
C ILE A 56 -12.19 -1.92 6.25
N ALA A 57 -12.07 -1.11 7.30
CA ALA A 57 -11.21 -1.39 8.45
C ALA A 57 -11.61 -2.66 9.23
N ASN A 58 -12.89 -3.01 9.29
CA ASN A 58 -13.35 -4.22 9.99
C ASN A 58 -12.94 -5.55 9.30
N ARG A 59 -12.41 -5.49 8.07
CA ARG A 59 -11.81 -6.64 7.36
C ARG A 59 -10.30 -6.75 7.61
N HIS A 60 -9.74 -5.92 8.49
CA HIS A 60 -8.31 -5.98 8.81
C HIS A 60 -7.99 -7.16 9.74
N PHE A 61 -7.04 -7.98 9.31
CA PHE A 61 -6.37 -8.96 10.17
C PHE A 61 -5.01 -8.41 10.58
N HIS A 62 -4.71 -8.50 11.87
CA HIS A 62 -3.42 -8.09 12.40
C HIS A 62 -2.32 -9.01 11.84
N SER A 63 -1.11 -8.47 11.61
CA SER A 63 -0.02 -9.24 10.98
C SER A 63 0.45 -10.46 11.78
N LYS A 64 0.22 -10.45 13.10
CA LYS A 64 0.51 -11.59 13.99
C LYS A 64 -0.69 -12.51 14.24
N ASP A 65 -1.81 -12.26 13.57
CA ASP A 65 -3.08 -12.96 13.80
C ASP A 65 -3.69 -13.45 12.48
N GLN A 66 -2.83 -13.86 11.55
CA GLN A 66 -3.27 -14.28 10.22
C GLN A 66 -4.06 -15.60 10.29
N LEU A 67 -5.14 -15.65 9.52
CA LEU A 67 -6.08 -16.78 9.49
C LEU A 67 -5.39 -18.11 9.12
N GLN A 68 -4.36 -18.09 8.28
CA GLN A 68 -3.62 -19.30 7.90
C GLN A 68 -2.93 -20.01 9.07
N PHE A 69 -2.71 -19.33 10.20
CA PHE A 69 -2.04 -19.90 11.37
C PHE A 69 -3.01 -20.42 12.45
N LYS A 70 -4.33 -20.35 12.22
CA LYS A 70 -5.36 -20.74 13.19
C LYS A 70 -6.05 -22.07 12.85
N SER A 71 -5.35 -22.97 12.16
CA SER A 71 -5.84 -24.31 11.78
C SER A 71 -5.94 -25.24 12.99
#